data_AF-A0A183PGK2-F1
#
_entry.id   AF-A0A183PGK2-F1
#
_cell.length_a   1.000
_cell.length_b   1.000
_cell.length_c   1.000
_cell.angle_alpha   90.00
_cell.angle_beta   90.00
_cell.angle_gamma   90.00
#
_symmetry.space_group_name_H-M   'P 1'
#
loop_
_entity.id
_entity.type
_entity.pdbx_description
1 polymer ?
#
loop_
_entity_poly.entity_id
_entity_poly.type
_entity_poly.pdbx_seq_one_letter_code
_entity_poly.pdbx_strand_id
1 'polypeptide(L)'
;MDWILWKSFKTIRFSSCRKDKLWINLNQLRSRFGKKSIDFVPRTFCLPGDLKSLREFWTHNETTSKKSSNDEALFHFRPKWIMKPPASARGIGVKLVRGWSDIPKQRRVIVQSYINQPYLIDGKKFDIRLYVFVAGFSPLRAYVYREGLVRFASQKYSTSVQQLRNRFVHLTNYSVNKYNKTEESFVSNHKWKLSTLWLYLTERGADVPNLWSRIVDIVFKTLSSVVSCIATMVDQNCRRRASVYELFGFDIILDADLKPWLLEVNVSPRYAGVIFNNVRQ
;
A
#
# COMPACT_ATOMS: atom_id res chain seq x y z
N MET A 1 24.11 -9.04 19.75
CA MET A 1 23.65 -8.50 18.45
C MET A 1 24.54 -7.32 18.11
N ASP A 2 25.36 -7.44 17.06
CA ASP A 2 26.31 -6.38 16.68
C ASP A 2 25.60 -5.06 16.39
N TRP A 3 26.12 -3.98 16.95
CA TRP A 3 25.64 -2.61 16.74
C TRP A 3 25.55 -2.22 15.25
N ILE A 4 26.40 -2.85 14.43
CA ILE A 4 26.46 -2.67 12.98
C ILE A 4 25.32 -3.39 12.25
N LEU A 5 24.93 -4.59 12.70
CA LEU A 5 23.72 -5.26 12.21
C LEU A 5 22.50 -4.40 12.52
N TRP A 6 22.42 -3.84 13.73
CA TRP A 6 21.31 -2.98 14.14
C TRP A 6 21.20 -1.69 13.30
N LYS A 7 22.31 -1.05 12.94
CA LYS A 7 22.33 0.10 12.00
C LYS A 7 21.85 -0.30 10.61
N SER A 8 22.29 -1.43 10.08
CA SER A 8 21.88 -1.94 8.77
C SER A 8 20.37 -2.27 8.75
N PHE A 9 19.86 -2.93 9.79
CA PHE A 9 18.42 -3.20 9.99
C PHE A 9 17.59 -1.91 10.10
N LYS A 10 18.07 -0.90 10.84
CA LYS A 10 17.41 0.40 10.92
C LYS A 10 17.33 1.09 9.56
N THR A 11 18.38 1.03 8.75
CA THR A 11 18.43 1.67 7.43
C THR A 11 17.48 1.01 6.44
N ILE A 12 17.40 -0.33 6.42
CA ILE A 12 16.44 -1.07 5.57
C ILE A 12 15.00 -0.71 5.93
N ARG A 13 14.69 -0.68 7.23
CA ARG A 13 13.40 -0.23 7.76
C ARG A 13 13.11 1.23 7.40
N PHE A 14 14.13 2.08 7.45
CA PHE A 14 13.98 3.51 7.21
C PHE A 14 13.84 3.87 5.72
N SER A 15 14.52 3.15 4.83
CA SER A 15 14.51 3.39 3.38
C SER A 15 13.28 2.78 2.69
N SER A 16 12.81 1.62 3.15
CA SER A 16 11.76 0.84 2.45
C SER A 16 10.38 0.96 3.09
N CYS A 17 10.29 1.26 4.39
CA CYS A 17 9.01 1.19 5.13
C CYS A 17 8.49 2.51 5.66
N ARG A 18 9.28 3.59 5.55
CA ARG A 18 8.70 4.92 5.60
C ARG A 18 8.08 5.24 4.24
N LYS A 19 6.82 5.63 4.27
CA LYS A 19 6.03 5.88 3.05
C LYS A 19 6.65 6.97 2.16
N ASP A 20 7.32 7.95 2.77
CA ASP A 20 8.00 9.04 2.05
C ASP A 20 9.28 8.54 1.34
N LYS A 21 10.09 7.73 2.02
CA LYS A 21 11.31 7.15 1.45
C LYS A 21 11.01 6.10 0.37
N LEU A 22 10.00 5.25 0.58
CA LEU A 22 9.51 4.32 -0.43
C LEU A 22 9.14 5.06 -1.72
N TRP A 23 8.36 6.14 -1.60
CA TRP A 23 7.99 6.95 -2.76
C TRP A 23 9.20 7.60 -3.45
N ILE A 24 10.13 8.17 -2.68
CA ILE A 24 11.34 8.79 -3.25
C ILE A 24 12.16 7.78 -4.07
N ASN A 25 12.40 6.58 -3.54
CA ASN A 25 13.18 5.54 -4.22
C ASN A 25 12.47 5.04 -5.49
N LEU A 26 11.17 4.81 -5.41
CA LEU A 26 10.36 4.42 -6.57
C LEU A 26 10.31 5.53 -7.63
N ASN A 27 10.25 6.80 -7.21
CA ASN A 27 10.29 7.93 -8.13
C ASN A 27 11.65 8.05 -8.84
N GLN A 28 12.76 7.72 -8.17
CA GLN A 28 14.07 7.65 -8.81
C GLN A 28 14.13 6.56 -9.89
N LEU A 29 13.57 5.37 -9.62
CA LEU A 29 13.41 4.35 -10.66
C LEU A 29 12.54 4.85 -11.82
N ARG A 30 11.43 5.53 -11.51
CA ARG A 30 10.52 6.09 -12.52
C ARG A 30 11.23 7.10 -13.44
N SER A 31 12.12 7.92 -12.89
CA SER A 31 12.92 8.87 -13.67
C SER A 31 13.94 8.18 -14.57
N ARG A 32 14.51 7.05 -14.12
CA ARG A 32 15.51 6.29 -14.89
C ARG A 32 14.91 5.39 -15.98
N PHE A 33 13.79 4.73 -15.69
CA PHE A 33 13.18 3.71 -16.55
C PHE A 33 11.84 4.12 -17.14
N GLY A 34 11.46 5.40 -16.99
CA GLY A 34 10.23 5.97 -17.54
C GLY A 34 8.97 5.68 -16.71
N LYS A 35 7.89 6.40 -17.03
CA LYS A 35 6.64 6.39 -16.24
C LYS A 35 5.98 5.01 -16.14
N LYS A 36 6.00 4.23 -17.23
CA LYS A 36 5.37 2.90 -17.29
C LYS A 36 6.02 1.89 -16.33
N SER A 37 7.29 2.08 -15.98
CA SER A 37 8.02 1.15 -15.10
C SER A 37 7.46 1.11 -13.67
N ILE A 38 6.85 2.22 -13.19
CA ILE A 38 6.33 2.40 -11.83
C ILE A 38 4.81 2.72 -11.84
N ASP A 39 4.08 2.23 -12.86
CA ASP A 39 2.62 2.40 -12.96
C ASP A 39 1.82 1.43 -12.07
N PHE A 40 2.29 1.24 -10.84
CA PHE A 40 1.66 0.39 -9.83
C PHE A 40 1.62 1.07 -8.46
N VAL A 41 2.08 2.32 -8.35
CA VAL A 41 1.98 3.12 -7.13
C VAL A 41 1.09 4.32 -7.40
N PRO A 42 0.04 4.56 -6.58
CA PRO A 42 -0.80 5.72 -6.77
C PRO A 42 0.03 7.00 -6.69
N ARG A 43 -0.31 7.99 -7.52
CA ARG A 43 0.39 9.28 -7.57
C ARG A 43 0.53 9.86 -6.17
N THR A 44 1.75 10.20 -5.77
CA THR A 44 2.08 10.59 -4.40
C THR A 44 2.88 11.89 -4.38
N PHE A 45 2.62 12.72 -3.39
CA PHE A 45 3.31 13.97 -3.10
C PHE A 45 3.74 13.98 -1.63
N CYS A 46 5.02 14.25 -1.38
CA CYS A 46 5.62 14.36 -0.06
C CYS A 46 5.70 15.83 0.37
N LEU A 47 4.84 16.24 1.30
CA LEU A 47 4.81 17.60 1.81
C LEU A 47 5.83 17.81 2.94
N PRO A 48 6.37 19.04 3.10
CA PRO A 48 6.08 20.23 2.29
C PRO A 48 6.81 20.31 0.95
N GLY A 49 7.78 19.41 0.68
CA GLY A 49 8.65 19.50 -0.51
C GLY A 49 7.91 19.55 -1.85
N ASP A 50 6.86 18.75 -2.00
CA ASP A 50 6.09 18.65 -3.24
C ASP A 50 4.85 19.57 -3.29
N LEU A 51 4.72 20.55 -2.37
CA LEU A 51 3.52 21.38 -2.25
C LEU A 51 3.20 22.16 -3.53
N LYS A 52 4.22 22.72 -4.18
CA LYS A 52 4.08 23.48 -5.42
C LYS A 52 3.54 22.60 -6.55
N SER A 53 4.16 21.44 -6.78
CA SER A 53 3.73 20.47 -7.79
C SER A 53 2.33 19.90 -7.50
N LEU A 54 1.99 19.69 -6.21
CA LEU A 54 0.64 19.31 -5.82
C LEU A 54 -0.37 20.41 -6.17
N ARG A 55 -0.05 21.70 -5.94
CA ARG A 55 -0.92 22.84 -6.26
C ARG A 55 -1.16 23.00 -7.76
N GLU A 56 -0.09 22.87 -8.56
CA GLU A 56 -0.16 22.91 -10.02
C GLU A 56 -1.10 21.79 -10.55
N PHE A 57 -0.88 20.56 -10.08
CA PHE A 57 -1.71 19.41 -10.46
C PHE A 57 -3.17 19.57 -10.01
N TRP A 58 -3.39 20.12 -8.82
CA TRP A 58 -4.72 20.37 -8.28
C TRP A 58 -5.50 21.37 -9.14
N THR A 59 -4.88 22.49 -9.49
CA THR A 59 -5.49 23.57 -10.28
C THR A 59 -5.79 23.13 -11.71
N HIS A 60 -4.88 22.37 -12.32
CA HIS A 60 -5.08 21.83 -13.68
C HIS A 60 -6.26 20.86 -13.76
N ASN A 61 -6.47 20.02 -12.72
CA ASN A 61 -7.61 19.11 -12.69
C ASN A 61 -8.93 19.83 -12.40
N GLU A 62 -8.94 20.85 -11.54
CA GLU A 62 -10.15 21.66 -11.30
C GLU A 62 -10.60 22.41 -12.56
N THR A 63 -9.66 22.94 -13.34
CA THR A 63 -9.95 23.66 -14.60
C THR A 63 -10.44 22.71 -15.70
N THR A 64 -9.91 21.49 -15.77
CA THR A 64 -10.36 20.47 -16.73
C THR A 64 -11.76 19.95 -16.38
N SER A 65 -12.07 19.74 -15.09
CA SER A 65 -13.41 19.33 -14.65
C SER A 65 -14.48 20.40 -14.91
N LYS A 66 -14.15 21.69 -14.81
CA LYS A 66 -15.10 22.79 -15.09
C LYS A 66 -15.48 22.94 -16.57
N LYS A 67 -14.70 22.38 -17.50
CA LYS A 67 -14.98 22.44 -18.94
C LYS A 67 -15.91 21.35 -19.44
N SER A 68 -16.22 20.35 -18.59
CA SER A 68 -17.04 19.20 -18.95
C SER A 68 -18.38 19.25 -18.20
N SER A 69 -19.40 19.82 -18.85
CA SER A 69 -20.85 19.73 -18.59
C SER A 69 -21.48 20.26 -17.28
N ASN A 70 -22.64 20.91 -17.45
CA ASN A 70 -23.48 21.58 -16.46
C ASN A 70 -24.39 20.65 -15.62
N ASP A 71 -24.28 19.32 -15.70
CA ASP A 71 -25.18 18.37 -15.01
C ASP A 71 -24.51 17.50 -13.91
N GLU A 72 -23.20 17.65 -13.62
CA GLU A 72 -22.45 16.72 -12.77
C GLU A 72 -22.33 17.09 -11.27
N ALA A 73 -23.06 18.10 -10.78
CA ALA A 73 -22.89 18.57 -9.39
C ALA A 73 -23.20 17.50 -8.32
N LEU A 74 -24.05 16.51 -8.64
CA LEU A 74 -24.41 15.39 -7.75
C LEU A 74 -23.42 14.20 -7.81
N PHE A 75 -22.64 14.04 -8.88
CA PHE A 75 -21.64 12.96 -9.05
C PHE A 75 -20.23 13.32 -8.55
N HIS A 76 -19.99 14.59 -8.19
CA HIS A 76 -18.64 15.13 -8.09
C HIS A 76 -17.89 14.96 -6.76
N PHE A 77 -18.48 14.41 -5.71
CA PHE A 77 -17.75 14.22 -4.45
C PHE A 77 -17.07 12.84 -4.33
N ARG A 78 -16.38 12.40 -5.39
CA ARG A 78 -15.48 11.25 -5.27
C ARG A 78 -14.17 11.71 -4.63
N PRO A 79 -13.78 11.21 -3.46
CA PRO A 79 -12.52 11.58 -2.82
C PRO A 79 -11.36 11.23 -3.76
N LYS A 80 -10.62 12.24 -4.21
CA LYS A 80 -9.49 12.05 -5.13
C LYS A 80 -8.18 11.75 -4.41
N TRP A 81 -8.09 12.09 -3.13
CA TRP A 81 -6.84 12.04 -2.37
C TRP A 81 -7.03 11.48 -0.97
N ILE A 82 -5.99 10.81 -0.50
CA ILE A 82 -5.82 10.31 0.86
C ILE A 82 -4.54 10.89 1.44
N MET A 83 -4.64 11.45 2.64
CA MET A 83 -3.52 11.96 3.40
C MET A 83 -3.07 10.92 4.42
N LYS A 84 -1.76 10.68 4.48
CA LYS A 84 -1.12 9.71 5.38
C LYS A 84 0.05 10.37 6.12
N PRO A 85 0.27 10.11 7.41
CA PRO A 85 1.52 10.49 8.06
C PRO A 85 2.69 9.63 7.53
N PRO A 86 3.91 10.18 7.43
CA PRO A 86 5.03 9.51 6.74
C PRO A 86 5.54 8.25 7.45
N ALA A 87 5.50 8.23 8.79
CA ALA A 87 6.02 7.14 9.62
C ALA A 87 4.96 6.54 10.56
N SER A 88 3.67 6.69 10.23
CA SER A 88 2.57 6.09 11.00
C SER A 88 2.13 4.75 10.42
N ALA A 89 1.70 3.86 11.31
CA ALA A 89 1.13 2.55 11.01
C ALA A 89 -0.29 2.42 11.58
N ARG A 90 -0.96 1.29 11.32
CA ARG A 90 -2.29 0.96 11.89
C ARG A 90 -3.42 1.92 11.47
N GLY A 91 -3.23 2.63 10.36
CA GLY A 91 -4.19 3.62 9.85
C GLY A 91 -4.26 4.92 10.66
N ILE A 92 -3.42 5.11 11.70
CA ILE A 92 -3.47 6.30 12.56
C ILE A 92 -3.12 7.55 11.75
N GLY A 93 -4.00 8.56 11.79
CA GLY A 93 -3.82 9.83 11.08
C GLY A 93 -4.15 9.77 9.58
N VAL A 94 -4.58 8.62 9.06
CA VAL A 94 -5.00 8.48 7.66
C VAL A 94 -6.40 9.07 7.47
N LYS A 95 -6.56 9.99 6.52
CA LYS A 95 -7.81 10.70 6.26
C LYS A 95 -8.00 10.92 4.76
N LEU A 96 -9.23 10.89 4.28
CA LEU A 96 -9.55 11.35 2.93
C LEU A 96 -9.53 12.88 2.89
N VAL A 97 -9.02 13.43 1.80
CA VAL A 97 -8.96 14.87 1.55
C VAL A 97 -10.20 15.26 0.76
N ARG A 98 -10.88 16.30 1.22
CA ARG A 98 -12.14 16.82 0.66
C ARG A 98 -11.93 17.99 -0.27
N GLY A 99 -10.94 18.81 0.04
CA GLY A 99 -10.60 20.00 -0.71
C GLY A 99 -9.20 20.47 -0.38
N TRP A 100 -8.75 21.50 -1.08
CA TRP A 100 -7.42 22.07 -0.87
C TRP A 100 -7.19 22.57 0.56
N SER A 101 -8.26 23.02 1.24
CA SER A 101 -8.22 23.49 2.63
C SER A 101 -7.73 22.43 3.63
N ASP A 102 -7.90 21.15 3.32
CA ASP A 102 -7.46 20.05 4.18
C ASP A 102 -5.95 19.79 4.09
N ILE A 103 -5.28 20.35 3.08
CA ILE A 103 -3.85 20.10 2.81
C ILE A 103 -2.99 20.99 3.72
N PRO A 104 -2.22 20.42 4.65
CA PRO A 104 -1.34 21.20 5.50
C PRO A 104 -0.14 21.70 4.70
N LYS A 105 0.20 22.99 4.85
CA LYS A 105 1.26 23.62 4.06
C LYS A 105 2.66 23.39 4.65
N GLN A 106 2.78 23.28 5.97
CA GLN A 106 4.07 23.17 6.67
C GLN A 106 4.30 21.79 7.31
N ARG A 107 3.24 20.98 7.48
CA ARG A 107 3.34 19.68 8.14
C ARG A 107 3.85 18.61 7.19
N ARG A 108 4.76 17.77 7.67
CA ARG A 108 5.22 16.58 6.94
C ARG A 108 4.10 15.55 6.84
N VAL A 109 3.52 15.42 5.66
CA VAL A 109 2.47 14.45 5.32
C VAL A 109 2.67 13.95 3.89
N ILE A 110 2.02 12.85 3.58
CA ILE A 110 1.97 12.29 2.24
C ILE A 110 0.55 12.46 1.73
N VAL A 111 0.42 13.10 0.56
CA VAL A 111 -0.83 13.24 -0.16
C VAL A 111 -0.76 12.29 -1.35
N GLN A 112 -1.61 11.28 -1.36
CA GLN A 112 -1.59 10.22 -2.35
C GLN A 112 -2.97 10.12 -3.03
N SER A 113 -2.99 9.83 -4.33
CA SER A 113 -4.24 9.60 -5.05
C SER A 113 -5.00 8.43 -4.42
N TYR A 114 -6.28 8.63 -4.18
CA TYR A 114 -7.14 7.62 -3.57
C TYR A 114 -7.74 6.73 -4.66
N ILE A 115 -7.58 5.42 -4.52
CA ILE A 115 -8.23 4.43 -5.38
C ILE A 115 -9.71 4.39 -5.00
N ASN A 116 -10.51 5.14 -5.76
CA ASN A 116 -11.93 5.39 -5.51
C ASN A 116 -12.87 4.41 -6.24
N GLN A 117 -12.31 3.53 -7.08
CA GLN A 117 -13.00 2.41 -7.71
C GLN A 117 -12.21 1.11 -7.40
N PRO A 118 -12.16 0.68 -6.12
CA PRO A 118 -11.53 -0.58 -5.77
C PRO A 118 -12.38 -1.77 -6.28
N TYR A 119 -11.76 -2.92 -6.54
CA TYR A 119 -12.50 -4.16 -6.69
C TYR A 119 -13.22 -4.49 -5.36
N LEU A 120 -14.49 -4.86 -5.44
CA LEU A 120 -15.34 -5.12 -4.28
C LEU A 120 -15.78 -6.59 -4.27
N ILE A 121 -15.84 -7.16 -3.08
CA ILE A 121 -16.44 -8.48 -2.83
C ILE A 121 -17.56 -8.26 -1.83
N ASP A 122 -18.78 -8.65 -2.20
CA ASP A 122 -20.01 -8.41 -1.43
C ASP A 122 -20.19 -6.92 -1.05
N GLY A 123 -19.77 -6.04 -1.96
CA GLY A 123 -19.78 -4.59 -1.76
C GLY A 123 -18.75 -4.08 -0.76
N LYS A 124 -17.86 -4.92 -0.22
CA LYS A 124 -16.83 -4.52 0.75
C LYS A 124 -15.46 -4.35 0.07
N LYS A 125 -14.75 -3.29 0.46
CA LYS A 125 -13.36 -3.03 0.05
C LYS A 125 -12.43 -4.01 0.76
N PHE A 126 -11.36 -4.45 0.10
CA PHE A 126 -10.31 -5.23 0.73
C PHE A 126 -8.91 -4.79 0.29
N ASP A 127 -7.91 -5.27 1.02
CA ASP A 127 -6.51 -5.23 0.60
C ASP A 127 -5.87 -6.61 0.79
N ILE A 128 -4.78 -6.85 0.06
CA ILE A 128 -4.00 -8.07 0.08
C ILE A 128 -2.70 -7.78 0.83
N ARG A 129 -2.46 -8.54 1.91
CA ARG A 129 -1.18 -8.62 2.60
C ARG A 129 -0.39 -9.82 2.07
N LEU A 130 0.70 -9.54 1.36
CA LEU A 130 1.68 -10.54 0.95
C LEU A 130 2.86 -10.58 1.92
N TYR A 131 3.46 -11.76 2.04
CA TYR A 131 4.67 -11.97 2.84
C TYR A 131 5.85 -12.22 1.90
N VAL A 132 6.88 -11.37 2.01
CA VAL A 132 8.08 -11.43 1.17
C VAL A 132 9.29 -11.56 2.07
N PHE A 133 9.96 -12.71 2.01
CA PHE A 133 11.20 -12.94 2.74
C PHE A 133 12.38 -12.58 1.86
N VAL A 134 13.21 -11.63 2.30
CA VAL A 134 14.47 -11.30 1.63
C VAL A 134 15.60 -11.94 2.42
N ALA A 135 16.29 -12.89 1.79
CA ALA A 135 17.40 -13.64 2.37
C ALA A 135 18.76 -12.95 2.16
N GLY A 136 18.82 -11.96 1.27
CA GLY A 136 20.03 -11.17 1.01
C GLY A 136 19.79 -10.10 -0.04
N PHE A 137 20.61 -9.05 -0.02
CA PHE A 137 20.57 -7.93 -0.97
C PHE A 137 21.80 -7.89 -1.90
N SER A 138 22.82 -8.72 -1.66
CA SER A 138 24.03 -8.84 -2.47
C SER A 138 24.50 -10.31 -2.50
N PRO A 139 24.05 -11.13 -3.48
CA PRO A 139 23.02 -10.83 -4.49
C PRO A 139 21.61 -10.74 -3.88
N LEU A 140 20.68 -10.08 -4.59
CA LEU A 140 19.27 -10.02 -4.17
C LEU A 140 18.64 -11.41 -4.25
N ARG A 141 18.18 -11.91 -3.10
CA ARG A 141 17.43 -13.16 -2.97
C ARG A 141 16.14 -12.90 -2.20
N ALA A 142 15.02 -12.97 -2.89
CA ALA A 142 13.70 -12.73 -2.32
C ALA A 142 12.73 -13.85 -2.67
N TYR A 143 11.88 -14.21 -1.70
CA TYR A 143 10.89 -15.27 -1.81
C TYR A 143 9.52 -14.71 -1.45
N VAL A 144 8.58 -14.77 -2.38
CA VAL A 144 7.18 -14.40 -2.15
C VAL A 144 6.45 -15.64 -1.66
N TYR A 145 5.88 -15.57 -0.45
CA TYR A 145 5.08 -16.68 0.06
C TYR A 145 3.82 -16.85 -0.79
N ARG A 146 3.48 -18.09 -1.14
CA ARG A 146 2.31 -18.40 -1.99
C ARG A 146 0.98 -18.09 -1.32
N GLU A 147 0.99 -17.98 0.01
CA GLU A 147 -0.17 -17.56 0.79
C GLU A 147 -0.03 -16.14 1.34
N GLY A 148 -1.17 -15.57 1.70
CA GLY A 148 -1.28 -14.21 2.22
C GLY A 148 -2.55 -14.02 3.03
N LEU A 149 -2.81 -12.77 3.42
CA LEU A 149 -4.05 -12.40 4.09
C LEU A 149 -4.80 -11.37 3.26
N VAL A 150 -6.05 -11.66 2.94
CA VAL A 150 -6.97 -10.68 2.36
C VAL A 150 -7.76 -10.08 3.52
N ARG A 151 -7.77 -8.76 3.63
CA ARG A 151 -8.36 -8.04 4.77
C ARG A 151 -9.50 -7.17 4.28
N PHE A 152 -10.71 -7.47 4.75
CA PHE A 152 -11.90 -6.72 4.38
C PHE A 152 -12.12 -5.51 5.29
N ALA A 153 -12.68 -4.46 4.73
CA ALA A 153 -13.36 -3.41 5.46
C ALA A 153 -14.57 -4.00 6.19
N SER A 154 -14.93 -3.46 7.36
CA SER A 154 -16.07 -4.01 8.11
C SER A 154 -17.42 -3.55 7.55
N GLN A 155 -17.46 -2.49 6.73
CA GLN A 155 -18.68 -1.96 6.14
C GLN A 155 -18.61 -1.93 4.60
N LYS A 156 -19.79 -1.90 3.96
CA LYS A 156 -19.90 -1.77 2.50
C LYS A 156 -19.28 -0.46 2.04
N TYR A 157 -18.58 -0.52 0.90
CA TYR A 157 -17.90 0.60 0.29
C TYR A 157 -18.92 1.63 -0.19
N SER A 158 -18.71 2.89 0.17
CA SER A 158 -19.51 4.02 -0.30
C SER A 158 -18.63 5.24 -0.45
N THR A 159 -18.86 6.01 -1.51
CA THR A 159 -18.21 7.31 -1.73
C THR A 159 -19.14 8.48 -1.38
N SER A 160 -20.29 8.24 -0.75
CA SER A 160 -21.20 9.32 -0.36
C SER A 160 -20.56 10.24 0.66
N VAL A 161 -20.86 11.55 0.60
CA VAL A 161 -20.25 12.59 1.44
C VAL A 161 -20.33 12.26 2.93
N GLN A 162 -21.46 11.68 3.35
CA GLN A 162 -21.73 11.25 4.72
C GLN A 162 -20.77 10.14 5.18
N GLN A 163 -20.42 9.21 4.27
CA GLN A 163 -19.56 8.06 4.58
C GLN A 163 -18.06 8.36 4.48
N LEU A 164 -17.64 9.51 3.93
CA LEU A 164 -16.21 9.83 3.79
C LEU A 164 -15.45 10.03 5.11
N ARG A 165 -16.15 10.33 6.20
CA ARG A 165 -15.57 10.34 7.56
C ARG A 165 -15.48 8.93 8.15
N ASN A 166 -16.25 8.00 7.62
CA ASN A 166 -16.36 6.65 8.13
C ASN A 166 -15.13 5.82 7.76
N ARG A 167 -14.22 5.67 8.72
CA ARG A 167 -12.97 4.94 8.53
C ARG A 167 -13.18 3.44 8.31
N PHE A 168 -14.31 2.89 8.73
CA PHE A 168 -14.65 1.47 8.58
C PHE A 168 -15.05 1.08 7.14
N VAL A 169 -15.38 2.07 6.31
CA VAL A 169 -15.66 1.92 4.87
C VAL A 169 -14.37 1.98 4.05
N HIS A 170 -13.47 2.89 4.42
CA HIS A 170 -12.34 3.27 3.57
C HIS A 170 -11.00 2.65 3.96
N LEU A 171 -10.85 2.21 5.21
CA LEU A 171 -9.65 1.58 5.75
C LEU A 171 -9.92 0.11 6.08
N THR A 172 -9.05 -0.77 5.60
CA THR A 172 -9.11 -2.22 5.76
C THR A 172 -8.26 -2.71 6.94
N ASN A 173 -7.53 -1.82 7.60
CA ASN A 173 -6.65 -2.19 8.71
C ASN A 173 -7.46 -2.81 9.87
N TYR A 174 -7.04 -4.01 10.31
CA TYR A 174 -7.64 -4.69 11.47
C TYR A 174 -7.71 -3.80 12.72
N SER A 175 -6.69 -3.00 12.99
CA SER A 175 -6.65 -2.08 14.14
C SER A 175 -7.75 -1.02 14.12
N VAL A 176 -8.28 -0.69 12.94
CA VAL A 176 -9.43 0.19 12.80
C VAL A 176 -10.70 -0.65 12.95
N ASN A 177 -10.87 -1.69 12.12
CA ASN A 177 -12.12 -2.45 12.03
C ASN A 177 -12.46 -3.28 13.28
N LYS A 178 -11.49 -3.67 14.11
CA LYS A 178 -11.74 -4.41 15.37
C LYS A 178 -12.57 -3.65 16.41
N TYR A 179 -12.71 -2.33 16.26
CA TYR A 179 -13.50 -1.48 17.17
C TYR A 179 -14.93 -1.23 16.66
N ASN A 180 -15.28 -1.74 15.48
CA ASN A 180 -16.66 -1.68 15.00
C ASN A 180 -17.47 -2.81 15.67
N LYS A 181 -18.30 -2.47 16.67
CA LYS A 181 -19.08 -3.42 17.50
C LYS A 181 -20.45 -3.79 16.91
N THR A 182 -20.71 -3.57 15.62
CA THR A 182 -22.00 -3.89 14.98
C THR A 182 -22.20 -5.41 14.87
N GLU A 183 -23.41 -5.93 15.04
CA GLU A 183 -23.70 -7.38 15.14
C GLU A 183 -23.17 -8.23 13.95
N GLU A 184 -23.05 -7.67 12.74
CA GLU A 184 -22.39 -8.32 11.58
C GLU A 184 -20.89 -8.64 11.78
N SER A 185 -20.26 -8.10 12.84
CA SER A 185 -18.83 -8.26 13.16
C SER A 185 -18.47 -9.55 13.90
N PHE A 186 -19.45 -10.32 14.35
CA PHE A 186 -19.23 -11.59 15.05
C PHE A 186 -18.90 -12.77 14.12
N VAL A 187 -19.07 -12.62 12.81
CA VAL A 187 -18.75 -13.68 11.87
C VAL A 187 -17.27 -13.59 11.49
N SER A 188 -16.59 -14.74 11.60
CA SER A 188 -15.20 -15.04 11.21
C SER A 188 -14.78 -14.67 9.77
N ASN A 189 -15.59 -13.92 9.02
CA ASN A 189 -15.49 -13.70 7.57
C ASN A 189 -14.75 -12.43 7.12
N HIS A 190 -14.10 -11.68 8.01
CA HIS A 190 -13.34 -10.47 7.62
C HIS A 190 -11.93 -10.73 7.08
N LYS A 191 -11.54 -12.00 6.93
CA LYS A 191 -10.23 -12.39 6.41
C LYS A 191 -10.34 -13.60 5.52
N TRP A 192 -9.75 -13.54 4.33
CA TRP A 192 -9.53 -14.71 3.50
C TRP A 192 -8.05 -15.06 3.43
N LYS A 193 -7.78 -16.34 3.15
CA LYS A 193 -6.50 -16.75 2.58
C LYS A 193 -6.38 -16.19 1.17
N LEU A 194 -5.15 -16.05 0.69
CA LEU A 194 -4.92 -15.56 -0.66
C LEU A 194 -5.40 -16.59 -1.70
N SER A 195 -5.22 -17.89 -1.42
CA SER A 195 -5.77 -18.98 -2.23
C SER A 195 -7.29 -18.88 -2.44
N THR A 196 -8.04 -18.51 -1.40
CA THR A 196 -9.49 -18.30 -1.48
C THR A 196 -9.85 -17.17 -2.43
N LEU A 197 -9.09 -16.06 -2.42
CA LEU A 197 -9.30 -14.97 -3.38
C LEU A 197 -8.99 -15.39 -4.81
N TRP A 198 -7.94 -16.19 -5.02
CA TRP A 198 -7.60 -16.74 -6.33
C TRP A 198 -8.70 -17.62 -6.90
N LEU A 199 -9.26 -18.52 -6.08
CA LEU A 199 -10.40 -19.33 -6.50
C LEU A 199 -11.59 -18.44 -6.87
N TYR A 200 -11.96 -17.51 -5.99
CA TYR A 200 -13.07 -16.58 -6.21
C TYR A 200 -12.97 -15.77 -7.52
N LEU A 201 -11.76 -15.29 -7.83
CA LEU A 201 -11.49 -14.52 -9.05
C LEU A 201 -11.50 -15.41 -10.30
N THR A 202 -10.94 -16.62 -10.20
CA THR A 202 -10.91 -17.60 -11.30
C THR A 202 -12.34 -18.00 -11.72
N GLU A 203 -13.21 -18.27 -10.75
CA GLU A 203 -14.63 -18.59 -10.97
C GLU A 203 -15.39 -17.45 -11.68
N ARG A 204 -14.87 -16.21 -11.63
CA ARG A 204 -15.44 -15.03 -12.29
C ARG A 204 -14.72 -14.66 -13.59
N GLY A 205 -13.89 -15.56 -14.11
CA GLY A 205 -13.21 -15.40 -15.40
C GLY A 205 -11.97 -14.49 -15.36
N ALA A 206 -11.43 -14.18 -14.18
CA ALA A 206 -10.20 -13.40 -14.09
C ALA A 206 -8.96 -14.26 -14.41
N ASP A 207 -8.01 -13.68 -15.15
CA ASP A 207 -6.69 -14.27 -15.37
C ASP A 207 -5.79 -14.11 -14.12
N VAL A 208 -5.96 -15.04 -13.18
CA VAL A 208 -5.18 -15.08 -11.93
C VAL A 208 -3.68 -15.29 -12.17
N PRO A 209 -3.22 -16.17 -13.07
CA PRO A 209 -1.79 -16.31 -13.38
C PRO A 209 -1.13 -14.99 -13.79
N ASN A 210 -1.74 -14.23 -14.69
CA ASN A 210 -1.23 -12.92 -15.10
C ASN A 210 -1.31 -11.88 -13.98
N LEU A 211 -2.41 -11.86 -13.21
CA LEU A 211 -2.51 -11.00 -12.02
C LEU A 211 -1.39 -11.29 -11.01
N TRP A 212 -1.10 -12.56 -10.74
CA TRP A 212 0.00 -12.97 -9.86
C TRP A 212 1.36 -12.52 -10.40
N SER A 213 1.60 -12.68 -11.70
CA SER A 213 2.82 -12.20 -12.37
C SER A 213 3.01 -10.69 -12.17
N ARG A 214 1.96 -9.88 -12.39
CA ARG A 214 1.98 -8.42 -12.14
C ARG A 214 2.27 -8.09 -10.68
N ILE A 215 1.72 -8.85 -9.74
CA ILE A 215 1.98 -8.68 -8.30
C ILE A 215 3.44 -9.01 -7.95
N VAL A 216 4.00 -10.09 -8.48
CA VAL A 216 5.41 -10.46 -8.26
C VAL A 216 6.35 -9.41 -8.87
N ASP A 217 6.01 -8.87 -10.04
CA ASP A 217 6.73 -7.77 -10.67
C ASP A 217 6.74 -6.49 -9.81
N ILE A 218 5.61 -6.15 -9.17
CA ILE A 218 5.55 -5.06 -8.17
C ILE A 218 6.56 -5.30 -7.04
N VAL A 219 6.61 -6.51 -6.48
CA VAL A 219 7.55 -6.86 -5.40
C VAL A 219 8.99 -6.69 -5.89
N PHE A 220 9.32 -7.27 -7.05
CA PHE A 220 10.64 -7.21 -7.64
C PHE A 220 11.11 -5.78 -7.89
N LYS A 221 10.30 -4.95 -8.55
CA LYS A 221 10.61 -3.54 -8.83
C LYS A 221 10.75 -2.71 -7.56
N THR A 222 9.91 -3.00 -6.55
CA THR A 222 10.00 -2.33 -5.25
C THR A 222 11.31 -2.66 -4.55
N LEU A 223 11.72 -3.92 -4.49
CA LEU A 223 13.01 -4.32 -3.90
C LEU A 223 14.19 -3.77 -4.71
N SER A 224 14.08 -3.76 -6.04
CA SER A 224 15.09 -3.19 -6.93
C SER A 224 15.32 -1.69 -6.70
N SER A 225 14.30 -0.96 -6.23
CA SER A 225 14.43 0.47 -5.92
C SER A 225 15.37 0.77 -4.76
N VAL A 226 15.62 -0.22 -3.90
CA VAL A 226 16.44 -0.09 -2.69
C VAL A 226 17.67 -0.97 -2.67
N VAL A 227 17.76 -1.95 -3.58
CA VAL A 227 18.81 -2.99 -3.57
C VAL A 227 20.21 -2.39 -3.61
N SER A 228 20.48 -1.42 -4.49
CA SER A 228 21.82 -0.85 -4.62
C SER A 228 22.26 -0.12 -3.36
N CYS A 229 21.38 0.69 -2.77
CA CYS A 229 21.66 1.41 -1.53
C CYS A 229 21.92 0.44 -0.37
N ILE A 230 21.11 -0.60 -0.25
CA ILE A 230 21.25 -1.60 0.81
C ILE A 230 22.50 -2.45 0.59
N ALA A 231 22.77 -2.90 -0.64
CA ALA A 231 23.93 -3.71 -0.98
C ALA A 231 25.25 -2.99 -0.65
N THR A 232 25.40 -1.71 -1.05
CA THR A 232 26.58 -0.90 -0.70
C THR A 232 26.77 -0.80 0.81
N MET A 233 25.68 -0.60 1.56
CA MET A 233 25.76 -0.54 3.01
C MET A 233 26.13 -1.89 3.63
N VAL A 234 25.58 -3.00 3.10
CA VAL A 234 25.94 -4.36 3.55
C VAL A 234 27.41 -4.62 3.29
N ASP A 235 27.92 -4.30 2.10
CA ASP A 235 29.33 -4.51 1.76
C ASP A 235 30.28 -3.66 2.62
N GLN A 236 29.90 -2.43 2.96
CA GLN A 236 30.71 -1.55 3.81
C GLN A 236 30.69 -1.93 5.30
N ASN A 237 29.60 -2.53 5.78
CA ASN A 237 29.36 -2.65 7.22
C ASN A 237 29.28 -4.11 7.71
N CYS A 238 28.97 -5.09 6.86
CA CYS A 238 28.77 -6.47 7.27
C CYS A 238 29.94 -7.36 6.87
N ARG A 239 30.52 -8.08 7.83
CA ARG A 239 31.57 -9.09 7.56
C ARG A 239 31.10 -10.24 6.66
N ARG A 240 29.79 -10.54 6.65
CA ARG A 240 29.18 -11.56 5.78
C ARG A 240 27.93 -10.98 5.12
N ARG A 241 27.81 -11.12 3.80
CA ARG A 241 26.65 -10.61 3.03
C ARG A 241 25.31 -11.28 3.41
N ALA A 242 25.37 -12.52 3.90
CA ALA A 242 24.21 -13.30 4.34
C ALA A 242 23.71 -12.95 5.76
N SER A 243 24.24 -11.91 6.40
CA SER A 243 23.84 -11.53 7.75
C SER A 243 22.58 -10.66 7.82
N VAL A 244 22.05 -10.25 6.66
CA VAL A 244 20.92 -9.33 6.55
C VAL A 244 19.77 -10.01 5.83
N TYR A 245 18.75 -10.36 6.61
CA TYR A 245 17.49 -10.90 6.13
C TYR A 245 16.32 -10.17 6.80
N GLU A 246 15.19 -10.07 6.13
CA GLU A 246 14.01 -9.41 6.67
C GLU A 246 12.73 -9.97 6.04
N LEU A 247 11.67 -10.03 6.85
CA LEU A 247 10.33 -10.39 6.38
C LEU A 247 9.50 -9.11 6.19
N PHE A 248 9.08 -8.88 4.95
CA PHE A 248 8.26 -7.74 4.57
C PHE A 248 6.80 -8.14 4.39
N GLY A 249 5.91 -7.25 4.84
CA GLY A 249 4.48 -7.28 4.51
C GLY A 249 4.18 -6.26 3.42
N PHE A 250 3.83 -6.72 2.22
CA PHE A 250 3.39 -5.84 1.13
C PHE A 250 1.87 -5.70 1.18
N ASP A 251 1.38 -4.47 1.19
CA ASP A 251 -0.05 -4.15 1.18
C ASP A 251 -0.42 -3.73 -0.25
N ILE A 252 -1.22 -4.55 -0.92
CA ILE A 252 -1.66 -4.35 -2.31
C ILE A 252 -3.18 -4.21 -2.33
N ILE A 253 -3.70 -3.40 -3.23
CA ILE A 253 -5.14 -3.35 -3.52
C ILE A 253 -5.38 -3.52 -5.01
N LEU A 254 -6.52 -4.12 -5.36
CA LEU A 254 -6.98 -4.23 -6.74
C LEU A 254 -7.99 -3.11 -7.00
N ASP A 255 -7.87 -2.42 -8.15
CA ASP A 255 -8.94 -1.57 -8.64
C ASP A 255 -10.02 -2.40 -9.40
N ALA A 256 -11.08 -1.74 -9.84
CA ALA A 256 -12.20 -2.37 -10.53
C ALA A 256 -11.78 -3.15 -11.79
N ASP A 257 -10.67 -2.77 -12.43
CA ASP A 257 -10.10 -3.43 -13.61
C ASP A 257 -9.08 -4.52 -13.24
N LEU A 258 -9.03 -4.93 -11.97
CA LEU A 258 -8.08 -5.88 -11.42
C LEU A 258 -6.62 -5.47 -11.65
N LYS A 259 -6.31 -4.17 -11.75
CA LYS A 259 -4.93 -3.68 -11.72
C LYS A 259 -4.44 -3.64 -10.27
N PRO A 260 -3.30 -4.27 -9.95
CA PRO A 260 -2.74 -4.25 -8.61
C PRO A 260 -1.97 -2.95 -8.33
N TRP A 261 -2.21 -2.38 -7.16
CA TRP A 261 -1.59 -1.15 -6.67
C TRP A 261 -0.89 -1.37 -5.34
N LEU A 262 0.38 -0.99 -5.23
CA LEU A 262 1.13 -1.00 -3.98
C LEU A 262 0.69 0.16 -3.08
N LEU A 263 0.25 -0.15 -1.86
CA LEU A 263 -0.17 0.83 -0.86
C LEU A 263 0.92 1.18 0.13
N GLU A 264 1.60 0.17 0.67
CA GLU A 264 2.71 0.31 1.62
C GLU A 264 3.52 -0.99 1.74
N VAL A 265 4.75 -0.87 2.22
CA VAL A 265 5.60 -1.99 2.62
C VAL A 265 5.89 -1.87 4.11
N ASN A 266 5.62 -2.92 4.87
CA ASN A 266 5.74 -2.99 6.32
C ASN A 266 6.89 -3.94 6.71
N VAL A 267 7.72 -3.58 7.69
CA VAL A 267 8.69 -4.51 8.29
C VAL A 267 8.09 -5.23 9.49
N SER A 268 8.49 -6.49 9.70
CA SER A 268 8.04 -7.33 10.81
C SER A 268 6.51 -7.34 10.92
N PRO A 269 5.80 -7.74 9.85
CA PRO A 269 4.35 -7.77 9.86
C PRO A 269 3.87 -8.66 11.02
N ARG A 270 2.97 -8.14 11.87
CA ARG A 270 2.40 -8.96 12.95
C ARG A 270 1.76 -10.21 12.34
N TYR A 271 2.20 -11.37 12.79
CA TYR A 271 1.62 -12.66 12.44
C TYR A 271 0.18 -12.69 12.97
N ALA A 272 -0.81 -12.88 12.09
CA ALA A 272 -2.12 -13.31 12.54
C ALA A 272 -1.96 -14.78 12.93
N GLY A 273 -2.26 -15.13 14.19
CA GLY A 273 -2.04 -16.45 14.79
C GLY A 273 -2.78 -17.64 14.16
N VAL A 274 -3.30 -17.49 12.94
CA VAL A 274 -4.04 -18.52 12.20
C VAL A 274 -3.12 -19.35 11.29
N ILE A 275 -1.92 -18.85 10.94
CA ILE A 275 -1.06 -19.50 9.92
C ILE A 275 -0.09 -20.56 10.51
N PHE A 276 0.23 -20.53 11.80
CA PHE A 276 1.34 -21.34 12.37
C PHE A 276 0.96 -22.38 13.43
N ASN A 277 -0.30 -22.79 13.54
CA ASN A 277 -0.65 -23.92 14.43
C ASN A 277 -0.12 -25.28 13.93
N ASN A 278 0.50 -25.36 12.75
CA ASN A 278 1.05 -26.61 12.18
C ASN A 278 2.58 -26.68 12.15
N VAL A 279 3.31 -25.86 12.91
CA VAL A 279 4.79 -25.97 13.03
C VAL A 279 5.24 -26.12 14.48
N ARG A 280 4.47 -26.86 15.27
CA ARG A 280 4.91 -27.42 16.55
C ARG A 280 4.55 -28.90 16.59
N GLN A 281 5.38 -29.71 15.94
CA GLN A 281 5.79 -31.03 16.38
C GLN A 281 7.26 -31.18 16.02
#